data_AF-A0A9D8ISZ5-F1
#
_entry.id   AF-A0A9D8ISZ5-F1
#
_cell.length_a   1.000
_cell.length_b   1.000
_cell.length_c   1.000
_cell.angle_alpha   90.00
_cell.angle_beta   90.00
_cell.angle_gamma   90.00
#
_symmetry.space_group_name_H-M   'P 1'
#
loop_
_entity.id
_entity.type
_entity.pdbx_description
1 polymer ?
#
loop_
_entity_poly.entity_id
_entity_poly.type
_entity_poly.pdbx_seq_one_letter_code
_entity_poly.pdbx_strand_id
1 'polypeptide(L)'
;MRFLRDLLLLAGTAPRRNARARAGRRPRVHLRRLRPSRLARARAPGAGAARSLPSRREHGARLVRRNAAAHRDRADGRGRGVHARGARRAVALVAFDASRATPTRRAIPRTIRPPVSRAAYITTPIYYVNDRPHIGHAYTTTLCDVWARAMRVRGREVRFLTGTDEHGVKVEKSAAEKGVTPQQLADENSAEFRRVLKLFALTNDDFIRTTEPRHEQRVQALVKRLLDAGHVYLGEFEGWYDEGQEEYHTETKAKELDYRSAVSGRPLVRAKEQNYYFRLSAFQKPLERFFAEHPSFVRPQARANEVLGRLREGLQDVPITRTNFKWGISFPGHPEHVIYVWIDALFNYVTALGIGEGDPRGVEHSDLARFWPAQYHILGKEILWFHAVIWPALLMALELPLPQCV
;
A
#
# COMPACT_ATOMS: atom_id res chain seq x y z
N MET A 1 48.82 -2.66 -6.84
CA MET A 1 49.46 -3.84 -7.46
C MET A 1 48.87 -5.09 -6.84
N ARG A 2 48.38 -6.00 -7.69
CA ARG A 2 48.09 -7.43 -7.48
C ARG A 2 47.27 -7.81 -6.23
N PHE A 3 45.94 -7.90 -6.36
CA PHE A 3 45.11 -8.95 -5.74
C PHE A 3 43.64 -8.94 -6.25
N LEU A 4 43.41 -8.59 -7.52
CA LEU A 4 42.04 -8.43 -8.08
C LEU A 4 41.98 -8.74 -9.60
N ARG A 5 42.64 -9.81 -10.06
CA ARG A 5 42.63 -10.19 -11.48
C ARG A 5 42.45 -11.68 -11.81
N ASP A 6 42.40 -12.58 -10.82
CA ASP A 6 42.45 -14.04 -11.09
C ASP A 6 41.27 -14.85 -10.53
N LEU A 7 40.03 -14.34 -10.62
CA LEU A 7 38.84 -15.16 -10.32
C LEU A 7 37.69 -14.96 -11.31
N LEU A 8 38.03 -14.78 -12.60
CA LEU A 8 37.06 -14.73 -13.71
C LEU A 8 37.47 -15.63 -14.90
N LEU A 9 38.33 -16.62 -14.65
CA LEU A 9 38.75 -17.63 -15.62
C LEU A 9 38.89 -18.95 -14.85
N LEU A 10 37.85 -19.79 -14.88
CA LEU A 10 37.85 -21.27 -14.70
C LEU A 10 36.46 -21.77 -14.26
N ALA A 11 35.50 -21.77 -15.18
CA ALA A 11 34.34 -22.66 -15.13
C ALA A 11 33.77 -22.83 -16.54
N GLY A 12 34.62 -23.33 -17.43
CA GLY A 12 34.24 -23.76 -18.77
C GLY A 12 34.91 -25.10 -19.05
N THR A 13 34.13 -26.03 -19.58
CA THR A 13 34.49 -27.32 -20.20
C THR A 13 34.44 -28.60 -19.33
N ALA A 14 33.44 -29.44 -19.63
CA ALA A 14 33.45 -30.91 -19.56
C ALA A 14 32.27 -31.46 -20.42
N PRO A 15 32.33 -32.71 -20.95
CA PRO A 15 32.30 -32.92 -22.40
C PRO A 15 31.01 -33.54 -22.97
N ARG A 16 30.86 -33.34 -24.30
CA ARG A 16 29.87 -33.98 -25.19
C ARG A 16 30.16 -35.48 -25.37
N ARG A 17 29.12 -36.31 -25.29
CA ARG A 17 29.07 -37.65 -25.91
C ARG A 17 28.01 -37.69 -27.00
N ASN A 18 28.42 -38.18 -28.17
CA ASN A 18 27.61 -38.41 -29.36
C ASN A 18 26.80 -39.71 -29.24
N ALA A 19 25.55 -39.70 -29.69
CA ALA A 19 24.88 -40.87 -30.26
C ALA A 19 23.98 -40.41 -31.42
N ARG A 20 24.17 -41.05 -32.59
CA ARG A 20 23.48 -40.76 -33.86
C ARG A 20 22.26 -41.68 -34.06
N ALA A 21 21.33 -41.18 -34.90
CA ALA A 21 20.27 -41.85 -35.66
C ALA A 21 18.98 -42.21 -34.88
N ARG A 22 17.75 -42.07 -35.40
CA ARG A 22 17.23 -42.14 -36.79
C ARG A 22 16.10 -41.14 -37.08
N ALA A 23 15.89 -40.92 -38.38
CA ALA A 23 14.94 -40.02 -39.01
C ALA A 23 13.47 -40.48 -38.98
N GLY A 24 12.55 -39.51 -38.98
CA GLY A 24 11.12 -39.67 -39.27
C GLY A 24 10.52 -38.37 -39.81
N ARG A 25 10.10 -38.39 -41.07
CA ARG A 25 9.56 -37.26 -41.88
C ARG A 25 8.21 -36.74 -41.34
N ARG A 26 7.98 -35.41 -41.38
CA ARG A 26 6.65 -34.79 -41.54
C ARG A 26 6.72 -33.51 -42.41
N PRO A 27 5.67 -33.17 -43.17
CA PRO A 27 5.76 -32.26 -44.32
C PRO A 27 5.55 -30.78 -43.97
N ARG A 28 6.19 -29.91 -44.74
CA ARG A 28 6.03 -28.45 -44.75
C ARG A 28 4.73 -28.04 -45.46
N VAL A 29 3.93 -27.17 -44.84
CA VAL A 29 2.82 -26.47 -45.48
C VAL A 29 3.25 -25.04 -45.83
N HIS A 30 3.02 -24.64 -47.08
CA HIS A 30 3.30 -23.32 -47.62
C HIS A 30 2.30 -22.27 -47.11
N LEU A 31 2.81 -21.19 -46.50
CA LEU A 31 2.05 -19.97 -46.22
C LEU A 31 2.09 -19.04 -47.44
N ARG A 32 0.95 -18.91 -48.12
CA ARG A 32 0.74 -18.01 -49.25
C ARG A 32 0.26 -16.65 -48.72
N ARG A 33 1.00 -15.58 -49.00
CA ARG A 33 0.60 -14.18 -48.76
C ARG A 33 -0.57 -13.81 -49.66
N LEU A 34 -1.61 -13.16 -49.12
CA LEU A 34 -2.65 -12.47 -49.88
C LEU A 34 -2.76 -11.00 -49.42
N ARG A 35 -2.83 -10.11 -50.42
CA ARG A 35 -3.02 -8.66 -50.30
C ARG A 35 -4.50 -8.31 -50.09
N PRO A 36 -4.83 -7.13 -49.53
CA PRO A 36 -6.21 -6.69 -49.33
C PRO A 36 -6.80 -6.03 -50.60
N SER A 37 -8.05 -6.35 -50.91
CA SER A 37 -8.85 -5.73 -51.99
C SER A 37 -9.90 -4.76 -51.43
N ARG A 38 -10.00 -3.60 -52.08
CA ARG A 38 -11.02 -2.54 -51.94
C ARG A 38 -12.36 -2.94 -52.57
N LEU A 39 -13.40 -2.12 -52.30
CA LEU A 39 -14.72 -1.92 -52.94
C LEU A 39 -15.89 -2.45 -52.08
N ALA A 40 -17.06 -1.80 -51.96
CA ALA A 40 -17.61 -0.59 -52.56
C ALA A 40 -18.76 -0.02 -51.68
N ARG A 41 -19.03 1.27 -51.88
CA ARG A 41 -20.24 2.00 -51.44
C ARG A 41 -21.49 1.48 -52.16
N ALA A 42 -22.62 1.43 -51.47
CA ALA A 42 -23.95 1.41 -52.07
C ALA A 42 -24.87 2.42 -51.37
N ARG A 43 -25.62 3.16 -52.19
CA ARG A 43 -26.52 4.28 -51.87
C ARG A 43 -27.88 3.80 -51.37
N ALA A 44 -28.52 4.68 -50.59
CA ALA A 44 -29.93 4.65 -50.20
C ALA A 44 -30.89 4.91 -51.38
N PRO A 45 -32.20 4.71 -51.14
CA PRO A 45 -33.20 5.70 -51.54
C PRO A 45 -34.04 6.15 -50.34
N GLY A 46 -34.51 7.41 -50.41
CA GLY A 46 -35.36 8.04 -49.40
C GLY A 46 -36.76 8.37 -49.88
N ALA A 47 -37.59 8.80 -48.94
CA ALA A 47 -38.80 9.66 -49.01
C ALA A 47 -39.57 9.37 -47.69
N GLY A 48 -40.08 10.30 -46.90
CA GLY A 48 -40.33 11.73 -47.02
C GLY A 48 -41.65 12.00 -46.26
N ALA A 49 -41.66 12.93 -45.31
CA ALA A 49 -42.82 13.77 -44.92
C ALA A 49 -42.50 14.58 -43.67
N ALA A 50 -43.08 15.77 -43.60
CA ALA A 50 -42.70 16.90 -42.77
C ALA A 50 -43.76 17.25 -41.70
N ARG A 51 -43.40 18.26 -40.88
CA ARG A 51 -44.21 19.10 -39.94
C ARG A 51 -44.35 18.49 -38.54
N SER A 52 -44.24 19.21 -37.42
CA SER A 52 -44.23 20.65 -37.11
C SER A 52 -43.84 20.84 -35.62
N LEU A 53 -43.18 21.96 -35.29
CA LEU A 53 -42.95 22.50 -33.93
C LEU A 53 -44.28 22.97 -33.28
N PRO A 54 -44.38 23.08 -31.94
CA PRO A 54 -44.01 24.33 -31.21
C PRO A 54 -43.34 24.06 -29.82
N SER A 55 -42.24 24.76 -29.45
CA SER A 55 -42.12 26.05 -28.73
C SER A 55 -41.94 25.97 -27.20
N ARG A 56 -40.86 26.64 -26.73
CA ARG A 56 -40.59 27.32 -25.43
C ARG A 56 -40.48 26.49 -24.13
N ARG A 57 -39.30 26.55 -23.48
CA ARG A 57 -38.96 27.54 -22.43
C ARG A 57 -37.48 27.45 -22.02
N GLU A 58 -36.82 28.60 -22.00
CA GLU A 58 -35.49 28.86 -21.42
C GLU A 58 -35.57 29.03 -19.89
N HIS A 59 -34.50 28.65 -19.18
CA HIS A 59 -33.90 29.20 -17.94
C HIS A 59 -32.48 28.59 -17.93
N GLY A 60 -31.32 29.26 -17.78
CA GLY A 60 -30.97 30.57 -17.25
C GLY A 60 -30.01 30.38 -16.07
N ALA A 61 -28.68 30.55 -16.28
CA ALA A 61 -27.63 30.96 -15.31
C ALA A 61 -26.24 30.46 -15.76
N ARG A 62 -25.40 31.31 -16.38
CA ARG A 62 -24.38 32.19 -15.78
C ARG A 62 -23.01 31.52 -15.55
N LEU A 63 -22.15 31.74 -16.54
CA LEU A 63 -20.70 31.65 -16.52
C LEU A 63 -20.12 32.86 -15.76
N VAL A 64 -19.19 32.67 -14.83
CA VAL A 64 -18.34 33.76 -14.30
C VAL A 64 -16.89 33.50 -14.73
N ARG A 65 -16.37 34.41 -15.56
CA ARG A 65 -14.94 34.54 -15.89
C ARG A 65 -14.28 35.51 -14.90
N ARG A 66 -13.02 35.17 -14.61
CA ARG A 66 -11.84 35.99 -14.24
C ARG A 66 -12.04 37.51 -14.12
N ASN A 67 -11.39 38.08 -13.11
CA ASN A 67 -10.64 39.33 -13.29
C ASN A 67 -9.39 39.39 -12.40
N ALA A 68 -8.32 39.89 -13.02
CA ALA A 68 -7.08 40.33 -12.42
C ALA A 68 -7.01 41.86 -12.53
N ALA A 69 -6.52 42.53 -11.49
CA ALA A 69 -6.02 43.91 -11.51
C ALA A 69 -5.15 44.05 -10.23
N ALA A 70 -3.83 44.20 -10.33
CA ALA A 70 -3.10 45.43 -10.65
C ALA A 70 -3.20 46.48 -9.52
N HIS A 71 -2.13 46.57 -8.72
CA HIS A 71 -1.78 47.79 -7.99
C HIS A 71 -0.38 48.22 -8.42
N ARG A 72 -0.32 49.45 -8.94
CA ARG A 72 0.88 50.20 -9.32
C ARG A 72 1.05 51.37 -8.35
N ASP A 73 2.31 51.78 -8.27
CA ASP A 73 2.84 53.11 -8.00
C ASP A 73 2.80 53.68 -6.57
N ARG A 74 4.02 53.88 -6.02
CA ARG A 74 4.52 55.19 -5.60
C ARG A 74 6.04 55.20 -5.59
N ALA A 75 6.60 56.00 -6.50
CA ALA A 75 7.94 56.58 -6.42
C ALA A 75 7.75 58.09 -6.53
N ASP A 76 8.36 58.89 -5.64
CA ASP A 76 9.23 60.02 -5.99
C ASP A 76 9.74 60.74 -4.73
N GLY A 77 10.94 61.34 -4.81
CA GLY A 77 11.44 62.27 -3.79
C GLY A 77 12.96 62.39 -3.71
N ARG A 78 13.56 63.15 -4.63
CA ARG A 78 14.99 63.52 -4.72
C ARG A 78 15.44 64.51 -3.65
N GLY A 79 16.75 64.55 -3.35
CA GLY A 79 17.39 65.73 -2.71
C GLY A 79 18.88 65.59 -2.36
N ARG A 80 19.76 66.17 -3.21
CA ARG A 80 21.19 66.51 -2.97
C ARG A 80 21.27 67.63 -1.90
N GLY A 81 22.32 67.97 -1.15
CA GLY A 81 23.73 67.62 -1.01
C GLY A 81 24.43 68.66 -0.08
N VAL A 82 25.68 68.39 0.30
CA VAL A 82 26.77 69.31 0.75
C VAL A 82 26.70 70.02 2.13
N HIS A 83 27.57 69.63 3.09
CA HIS A 83 28.78 70.36 3.52
C HIS A 83 29.37 69.83 4.85
N ALA A 84 30.71 69.74 4.87
CA ALA A 84 31.56 69.28 5.96
C ALA A 84 31.70 70.30 7.10
N ARG A 85 31.83 69.81 8.35
CA ARG A 85 32.72 70.38 9.38
C ARG A 85 33.21 69.28 10.32
N GLY A 86 34.51 69.29 10.58
CA GLY A 86 35.21 68.28 11.36
C GLY A 86 34.91 68.35 12.85
N ALA A 87 34.96 67.18 13.49
CA ALA A 87 35.20 67.05 14.91
C ALA A 87 36.17 65.87 15.12
N ARG A 88 37.35 66.19 15.63
CA ARG A 88 38.38 65.23 16.05
C ARG A 88 37.78 64.33 17.13
N ARG A 89 37.74 63.01 16.91
CA ARG A 89 37.49 62.04 17.98
C ARG A 89 38.82 61.49 18.45
N ALA A 90 39.14 61.77 19.71
CA ALA A 90 40.21 61.14 20.46
C ALA A 90 39.97 59.63 20.52
N VAL A 91 40.99 58.85 20.16
CA VAL A 91 41.03 57.41 20.38
C VAL A 91 41.49 57.22 21.82
N ALA A 92 40.56 56.91 22.72
CA ALA A 92 40.90 56.44 24.05
C ALA A 92 41.30 54.97 23.94
N LEU A 93 42.60 54.70 24.08
CA LEU A 93 43.17 53.36 24.21
C LEU A 93 42.82 52.86 25.62
N VAL A 94 41.75 52.07 25.74
CA VAL A 94 41.43 51.39 27.00
C VAL A 94 42.22 50.08 27.03
N ALA A 95 43.22 50.00 27.91
CA ALA A 95 43.95 48.78 28.20
C ALA A 95 42.97 47.73 28.75
N PHE A 96 42.87 46.58 28.09
CA PHE A 96 42.07 45.46 28.55
C PHE A 96 42.94 44.60 29.46
N ASP A 97 42.67 44.66 30.76
CA ASP A 97 43.26 43.79 31.78
C ASP A 97 42.80 42.34 31.52
N ALA A 98 43.75 41.47 31.15
CA ALA A 98 43.52 40.08 30.81
C ALA A 98 43.56 39.17 32.06
N SER A 99 42.92 39.60 33.14
CA SER A 99 42.75 38.76 34.32
C SER A 99 41.37 38.95 34.96
N ARG A 100 40.62 37.85 35.04
CA ARG A 100 39.26 37.69 35.64
C ARG A 100 38.06 37.96 34.73
N ALA A 101 37.72 36.96 33.92
CA ALA A 101 36.31 36.63 33.63
C ALA A 101 36.20 35.17 33.16
N THR A 102 35.86 34.26 34.07
CA THR A 102 35.42 32.90 33.72
C THR A 102 34.12 33.02 32.93
N PRO A 103 33.98 32.44 31.73
CA PRO A 103 32.73 32.51 31.00
C PRO A 103 31.72 31.61 31.70
N THR A 104 30.81 32.19 32.47
CA THR A 104 29.61 31.48 32.93
C THR A 104 28.79 31.17 31.68
N ARG A 105 28.88 29.90 31.27
CA ARG A 105 28.11 29.31 30.19
C ARG A 105 26.63 29.44 30.55
N ARG A 106 25.98 30.52 30.10
CA ARG A 106 24.56 30.77 30.31
C ARG A 106 23.81 29.59 29.68
N ALA A 107 23.29 28.70 30.52
CA ALA A 107 22.50 27.57 30.08
C ALA A 107 21.32 28.10 29.28
N ILE A 108 21.29 27.77 27.98
CA ILE A 108 20.10 27.91 27.16
C ILE A 108 19.00 27.16 27.91
N PRO A 109 17.82 27.76 28.17
CA PRO A 109 16.73 27.04 28.80
C PRO A 109 16.49 25.80 27.95
N ARG A 110 16.69 24.61 28.54
CA ARG A 110 16.21 23.37 27.94
C ARG A 110 14.70 23.57 27.87
N THR A 111 14.21 24.00 26.72
CA THR A 111 12.81 23.81 26.39
C THR A 111 12.58 22.34 26.62
N ILE A 112 11.77 22.03 27.63
CA ILE A 112 11.28 20.69 27.87
C ILE A 112 10.46 20.40 26.63
N ARG A 113 11.12 19.83 25.60
CA ARG A 113 10.41 19.19 24.51
C ARG A 113 9.43 18.24 25.20
N PRO A 114 8.15 18.24 24.81
CA PRO A 114 7.23 17.25 25.32
C PRO A 114 7.91 15.89 25.13
N PRO A 115 7.83 14.96 26.11
CA PRO A 115 8.51 13.68 26.01
C PRO A 115 8.11 13.05 24.68
N VAL A 116 9.05 13.01 23.73
CA VAL A 116 8.89 12.24 22.51
C VAL A 116 8.59 10.84 23.02
N SER A 117 7.47 10.23 22.60
CA SER A 117 7.08 8.92 23.12
C SER A 117 8.32 8.02 23.09
N ARG A 118 8.66 7.47 24.27
CA ARG A 118 9.90 6.69 24.43
C ARG A 118 9.89 5.51 23.47
N ALA A 119 8.71 4.91 23.26
CA ALA A 119 8.45 3.86 22.29
C ALA A 119 8.19 4.42 20.89
N ALA A 120 8.78 3.76 19.89
CA ALA A 120 8.65 4.04 18.48
C ALA A 120 8.36 2.75 17.70
N TYR A 121 7.44 2.76 16.74
CA TYR A 121 7.09 1.61 15.94
C TYR A 121 7.01 1.97 14.45
N ILE A 122 7.75 1.21 13.64
CA ILE A 122 7.77 1.31 12.19
C ILE A 122 7.58 -0.08 11.58
N THR A 123 6.85 -0.15 10.47
CA THR A 123 6.63 -1.42 9.76
C THR A 123 6.89 -1.26 8.27
N THR A 124 7.39 -2.32 7.65
CA THR A 124 7.19 -2.54 6.20
C THR A 124 5.79 -3.12 5.97
N PRO A 125 5.35 -3.30 4.71
CA PRO A 125 4.35 -4.31 4.41
C PRO A 125 4.97 -5.69 4.68
N ILE A 126 4.13 -6.70 4.86
CA ILE A 126 4.57 -8.09 4.78
C ILE A 126 4.58 -8.54 3.31
N TYR A 127 5.60 -9.29 2.90
CA TYR A 127 5.85 -9.58 1.49
C TYR A 127 5.26 -10.93 1.07
N TYR A 128 4.64 -10.95 -0.11
CA TYR A 128 4.01 -12.16 -0.64
C TYR A 128 5.07 -13.23 -1.00
N VAL A 129 4.84 -14.47 -0.61
CA VAL A 129 5.79 -15.59 -0.78
C VAL A 129 5.52 -16.44 -2.03
N ASN A 130 4.90 -15.89 -3.07
CA ASN A 130 4.72 -16.62 -4.32
C ASN A 130 6.04 -16.80 -5.10
N ASP A 131 6.98 -15.88 -4.93
CA ASP A 131 8.27 -15.89 -5.62
C ASP A 131 9.40 -15.32 -4.74
N ARG A 132 10.63 -15.37 -5.26
CA ARG A 132 11.84 -14.91 -4.59
C ARG A 132 11.83 -13.39 -4.36
N PRO A 133 12.50 -12.90 -3.30
CA PRO A 133 12.63 -11.47 -3.05
C PRO A 133 13.37 -10.73 -4.17
N HIS A 134 12.88 -9.54 -4.52
CA HIS A 134 13.51 -8.63 -5.49
C HIS A 134 13.88 -7.28 -4.86
N ILE A 135 14.55 -6.41 -5.63
CA ILE A 135 15.07 -5.11 -5.16
C ILE A 135 14.02 -4.21 -4.50
N GLY A 136 12.76 -4.26 -4.94
CA GLY A 136 11.67 -3.50 -4.32
C GLY A 136 11.45 -3.83 -2.83
N HIS A 137 11.58 -5.09 -2.43
CA HIS A 137 11.45 -5.50 -1.03
C HIS A 137 12.59 -4.92 -0.20
N ALA A 138 13.83 -5.14 -0.65
CA ALA A 138 15.02 -4.61 0.00
C ALA A 138 15.00 -3.08 0.12
N TYR A 139 14.52 -2.37 -0.91
CA TYR A 139 14.36 -0.92 -0.89
C TYR A 139 13.46 -0.45 0.27
N THR A 140 12.23 -0.98 0.33
CA THR A 140 11.27 -0.61 1.39
C THR A 140 11.78 -0.98 2.78
N THR A 141 12.36 -2.16 2.95
CA THR A 141 12.89 -2.57 4.27
C THR A 141 14.10 -1.73 4.69
N THR A 142 14.96 -1.33 3.75
CA THR A 142 16.11 -0.44 4.02
C THR A 142 15.66 0.93 4.50
N LEU A 143 14.59 1.51 3.91
CA LEU A 143 14.06 2.79 4.37
C LEU A 143 13.58 2.72 5.83
N CYS A 144 12.90 1.63 6.19
CA CYS A 144 12.46 1.40 7.57
C CYS A 144 13.65 1.23 8.51
N ASP A 145 14.67 0.47 8.08
CA ASP A 145 15.89 0.22 8.85
C ASP A 145 16.67 1.52 9.14
N VAL A 146 16.82 2.39 8.14
CA VAL A 146 17.46 3.71 8.31
C VAL A 146 16.72 4.55 9.35
N TRP A 147 15.39 4.59 9.28
CA TRP A 147 14.59 5.31 10.26
C TRP A 147 14.70 4.69 11.66
N ALA A 148 14.60 3.36 11.76
CA ALA A 148 14.69 2.64 13.03
C ALA A 148 16.03 2.90 13.72
N ARG A 149 17.14 2.77 12.99
CA ARG A 149 18.49 3.09 13.47
C ARG A 149 18.61 4.55 13.89
N ALA A 150 18.09 5.48 13.10
CA ALA A 150 18.12 6.91 13.45
C ALA A 150 17.34 7.20 14.75
N MET A 151 16.21 6.52 14.98
CA MET A 151 15.45 6.65 16.23
C MET A 151 16.18 6.02 17.42
N ARG A 152 16.82 4.85 17.23
CA ARG A 152 17.65 4.21 18.27
C ARG A 152 18.83 5.09 18.67
N VAL A 153 19.54 5.69 17.72
CA VAL A 153 20.65 6.65 17.98
C VAL A 153 20.16 7.89 18.75
N ARG A 154 18.90 8.29 18.56
CA ARG A 154 18.27 9.38 19.32
C ARG A 154 17.76 8.97 20.71
N GLY A 155 18.06 7.74 21.15
CA GLY A 155 17.68 7.23 22.48
C GLY A 155 16.22 6.80 22.60
N ARG A 156 15.52 6.56 21.48
CA ARG A 156 14.16 5.98 21.51
C ARG A 156 14.24 4.47 21.62
N GLU A 157 13.28 3.88 22.30
CA GLU A 157 12.97 2.45 22.22
C GLU A 157 12.25 2.22 20.90
N VAL A 158 12.77 1.35 20.05
CA VAL A 158 12.24 1.14 18.70
C VAL A 158 11.84 -0.31 18.53
N ARG A 159 10.65 -0.52 17.97
CA ARG A 159 10.21 -1.77 17.36
C ARG A 159 10.15 -1.56 15.85
N PHE A 160 10.83 -2.39 15.09
CA PHE A 160 10.84 -2.40 13.65
C PHE A 160 10.37 -3.78 13.18
N LEU A 161 9.18 -3.81 12.57
CA LEU A 161 8.58 -5.03 12.04
C LEU A 161 8.73 -5.15 10.53
N THR A 162 9.01 -6.37 10.08
CA THR A 162 8.84 -6.82 8.71
C THR A 162 8.37 -8.28 8.73
N GLY A 163 8.10 -8.88 7.58
CA GLY A 163 7.61 -10.26 7.53
C GLY A 163 7.11 -10.71 6.16
N THR A 164 6.41 -11.83 6.15
CA THR A 164 5.86 -12.46 4.94
C THR A 164 4.36 -12.72 5.05
N ASP A 165 3.67 -12.42 3.95
CA ASP A 165 2.27 -12.76 3.69
C ASP A 165 2.23 -14.06 2.90
N GLU A 166 1.65 -15.08 3.53
CA GLU A 166 1.85 -16.46 3.12
C GLU A 166 0.58 -17.14 2.65
N HIS A 167 -0.58 -16.50 2.74
CA HIS A 167 -1.87 -17.09 2.42
C HIS A 167 -2.42 -16.69 1.04
N GLY A 168 -3.51 -17.34 0.61
CA GLY A 168 -4.28 -16.97 -0.57
C GLY A 168 -3.96 -17.76 -1.84
N VAL A 169 -4.86 -17.62 -2.81
CA VAL A 169 -4.90 -18.40 -4.06
C VAL A 169 -3.61 -18.35 -4.87
N LYS A 170 -2.85 -17.24 -4.81
CA LYS A 170 -1.62 -17.10 -5.60
C LYS A 170 -0.48 -17.96 -5.04
N VAL A 171 -0.35 -18.09 -3.71
CA VAL A 171 0.60 -19.04 -3.10
C VAL A 171 0.19 -20.47 -3.44
N GLU A 172 -1.10 -20.80 -3.32
CA GLU A 172 -1.61 -22.13 -3.63
C GLU A 172 -1.35 -22.55 -5.08
N LYS A 173 -1.63 -21.67 -6.06
CA LYS A 173 -1.32 -21.89 -7.48
C LYS A 173 0.19 -22.06 -7.72
N SER A 174 1.02 -21.19 -7.13
CA SER A 174 2.48 -21.27 -7.29
C SER A 174 3.06 -22.55 -6.69
N ALA A 175 2.48 -23.04 -5.59
CA ALA A 175 2.89 -24.30 -4.96
C ALA A 175 2.51 -25.50 -5.83
N ALA A 176 1.30 -25.50 -6.39
CA ALA A 176 0.85 -26.52 -7.32
C ALA A 176 1.73 -26.59 -8.59
N GLU A 177 2.09 -25.45 -9.18
CA GLU A 177 2.99 -25.37 -10.35
C GLU A 177 4.39 -25.94 -10.06
N LYS A 178 4.85 -25.85 -8.80
CA LYS A 178 6.15 -26.36 -8.34
C LYS A 178 6.08 -27.79 -7.79
N GLY A 179 4.88 -28.38 -7.69
CA GLY A 179 4.67 -29.71 -7.12
C GLY A 179 4.98 -29.82 -5.62
N VAL A 180 4.79 -28.73 -4.87
CA VAL A 180 5.01 -28.66 -3.41
C VAL A 180 3.72 -28.22 -2.69
N THR A 181 3.65 -28.39 -1.37
CA THR A 181 2.53 -27.83 -0.59
C THR A 181 2.67 -26.32 -0.43
N PRO A 182 1.56 -25.57 -0.24
CA PRO A 182 1.62 -24.14 0.04
C PRO A 182 2.48 -23.79 1.27
N GLN A 183 2.42 -24.60 2.34
CA GLN A 183 3.27 -24.45 3.52
C GLN A 183 4.76 -24.62 3.17
N GLN A 184 5.12 -25.63 2.38
CA GLN A 184 6.51 -25.84 1.95
C GLN A 184 7.03 -24.65 1.13
N LEU A 185 6.23 -24.14 0.20
CA LEU A 185 6.59 -22.95 -0.58
C LEU A 185 6.76 -21.72 0.31
N ALA A 186 5.85 -21.52 1.27
CA ALA A 186 5.91 -20.43 2.22
C ALA A 186 7.17 -20.51 3.09
N ASP A 187 7.49 -21.70 3.62
CA ASP A 187 8.69 -21.94 4.43
C ASP A 187 9.98 -21.63 3.64
N GLU A 188 10.08 -22.13 2.40
CA GLU A 188 11.24 -21.89 1.52
C GLU A 188 11.42 -20.40 1.22
N ASN A 189 10.38 -19.74 0.73
CA ASN A 189 10.48 -18.34 0.32
C ASN A 189 10.64 -17.41 1.52
N SER A 190 9.98 -17.68 2.66
CA SER A 190 10.18 -16.94 3.90
C SER A 190 11.62 -17.05 4.41
N ALA A 191 12.24 -18.23 4.31
CA ALA A 191 13.66 -18.40 4.61
C ALA A 191 14.55 -17.55 3.69
N GLU A 192 14.23 -17.46 2.39
CA GLU A 192 14.96 -16.64 1.44
C GLU A 192 14.81 -15.13 1.72
N PHE A 193 13.62 -14.66 2.09
CA PHE A 193 13.42 -13.28 2.56
C PHE A 193 14.32 -12.98 3.76
N ARG A 194 14.31 -13.84 4.79
CA ARG A 194 15.18 -13.68 5.97
C ARG A 194 16.67 -13.70 5.62
N ARG A 195 17.08 -14.53 4.64
CA ARG A 195 18.46 -14.57 4.15
C ARG A 195 18.86 -13.23 3.52
N VAL A 196 17.98 -12.64 2.71
CA VAL A 196 18.20 -11.30 2.13
C VAL A 196 18.27 -10.23 3.22
N LEU A 197 17.38 -10.24 4.22
CA LEU A 197 17.44 -9.27 5.31
C LEU A 197 18.77 -9.31 6.06
N LYS A 198 19.29 -10.52 6.31
CA LYS A 198 20.62 -10.73 6.92
C LYS A 198 21.75 -10.23 6.02
N LEU A 199 21.68 -10.48 4.71
CA LEU A 199 22.69 -10.01 3.74
C LEU A 199 22.81 -8.48 3.73
N PHE A 200 21.68 -7.78 3.87
CA PHE A 200 21.63 -6.31 3.96
C PHE A 200 21.88 -5.78 5.37
N ALA A 201 22.16 -6.66 6.35
CA ALA A 201 22.34 -6.32 7.76
C ALA A 201 21.18 -5.49 8.35
N LEU A 202 19.95 -5.80 7.97
CA LEU A 202 18.76 -5.09 8.44
C LEU A 202 18.44 -5.47 9.90
N THR A 203 17.89 -4.52 10.66
CA THR A 203 17.75 -4.56 12.12
C THR A 203 16.29 -4.59 12.58
N ASN A 204 15.44 -5.31 11.84
CA ASN A 204 14.09 -5.59 12.31
C ASN A 204 14.14 -6.40 13.61
N ASP A 205 13.27 -6.05 14.56
CA ASP A 205 13.21 -6.66 15.89
C ASP A 205 12.29 -7.89 15.94
N ASP A 206 11.49 -8.09 14.89
CA ASP A 206 10.66 -9.27 14.66
C ASP A 206 10.57 -9.54 13.15
N PHE A 207 10.24 -10.78 12.79
CA PHE A 207 9.88 -11.20 11.45
C PHE A 207 8.60 -12.02 11.55
N ILE A 208 7.45 -11.40 11.24
CA ILE A 208 6.15 -12.07 11.32
C ILE A 208 5.91 -12.94 10.09
N ARG A 209 5.29 -14.11 10.27
CA ARG A 209 4.73 -14.92 9.18
C ARG A 209 3.25 -15.13 9.41
N THR A 210 2.44 -15.06 8.36
CA THR A 210 0.99 -15.21 8.53
C THR A 210 0.58 -16.65 8.87
N THR A 211 1.41 -17.65 8.57
CA THR A 211 1.20 -19.08 8.96
C THR A 211 1.57 -19.37 10.42
N GLU A 212 2.10 -18.40 11.17
CA GLU A 212 2.42 -18.65 12.57
C GLU A 212 1.15 -18.74 13.42
N PRO A 213 1.03 -19.72 14.36
CA PRO A 213 -0.15 -19.85 15.21
C PRO A 213 -0.50 -18.58 15.99
N ARG A 214 0.52 -17.79 16.39
CA ARG A 214 0.33 -16.50 17.08
C ARG A 214 -0.44 -15.49 16.22
N HIS A 215 -0.35 -15.59 14.90
CA HIS A 215 -1.07 -14.72 13.98
C HIS A 215 -2.47 -15.25 13.71
N GLU A 216 -2.59 -16.53 13.36
CA GLU A 216 -3.87 -17.15 13.02
C GLU A 216 -4.90 -16.98 14.14
N GLN A 217 -4.49 -17.28 15.37
CA GLN A 217 -5.35 -17.16 16.55
C GLN A 217 -5.80 -15.71 16.80
N ARG A 218 -4.91 -14.74 16.57
CA ARG A 218 -5.21 -13.31 16.77
C ARG A 218 -6.12 -12.76 15.68
N VAL A 219 -5.88 -13.13 14.43
CA VAL A 219 -6.77 -12.78 13.32
C VAL A 219 -8.17 -13.34 13.57
N GLN A 220 -8.30 -14.60 13.98
CA GLN A 220 -9.59 -15.21 14.32
C GLN A 220 -10.28 -14.46 15.47
N ALA A 221 -9.57 -14.11 16.53
CA ALA A 221 -10.13 -13.37 17.65
C ALA A 221 -10.61 -11.96 17.24
N LEU A 222 -9.82 -11.23 16.46
CA LEU A 222 -10.16 -9.88 16.00
C LEU A 222 -11.33 -9.90 15.01
N VAL A 223 -11.35 -10.84 14.08
CA VAL A 223 -12.49 -11.01 13.15
C VAL A 223 -13.75 -11.44 13.90
N LYS A 224 -13.64 -12.30 14.91
CA LYS A 224 -14.77 -12.64 15.77
C LYS A 224 -15.33 -11.41 16.49
N ARG A 225 -14.46 -10.54 17.02
CA ARG A 225 -14.90 -9.28 17.64
C ARG A 225 -15.64 -8.37 16.66
N LEU A 226 -15.16 -8.26 15.41
CA LEU A 226 -15.87 -7.50 14.36
C LEU A 226 -17.25 -8.09 14.02
N LEU A 227 -17.36 -9.41 14.02
CA LEU A 227 -18.61 -10.14 13.82
C LEU A 227 -19.58 -9.90 14.98
N ASP A 228 -19.11 -10.11 16.22
CA ASP A 228 -19.91 -9.94 17.44
C ASP A 228 -20.40 -8.48 17.60
N ALA A 229 -19.59 -7.50 17.18
CA ALA A 229 -19.95 -6.07 17.19
C ALA A 229 -20.88 -5.65 16.04
N GLY A 230 -21.26 -6.56 15.14
CA GLY A 230 -22.16 -6.28 14.02
C GLY A 230 -21.52 -5.50 12.85
N HIS A 231 -20.20 -5.32 12.86
CA HIS A 231 -19.44 -4.70 11.77
C HIS A 231 -19.20 -5.66 10.59
N VAL A 232 -19.38 -6.95 10.82
CA VAL A 232 -19.30 -8.00 9.79
C VAL A 232 -20.65 -8.71 9.68
N TYR A 233 -21.08 -9.00 8.45
CA TYR A 233 -22.33 -9.69 8.18
C TYR A 233 -22.19 -10.65 6.99
N LEU A 234 -22.99 -11.71 6.96
CA LEU A 234 -23.07 -12.59 5.78
C LEU A 234 -23.87 -11.88 4.68
N GLY A 235 -23.29 -11.76 3.50
CA GLY A 235 -23.91 -11.18 2.32
C GLY A 235 -23.77 -12.11 1.12
N GLU A 236 -24.49 -11.79 0.05
CA GLU A 236 -24.46 -12.52 -1.21
C GLU A 236 -23.99 -11.58 -2.32
N PHE A 237 -22.96 -11.99 -3.06
CA PHE A 237 -22.55 -11.33 -4.29
C PHE A 237 -23.13 -12.10 -5.48
N GLU A 238 -23.92 -11.42 -6.30
CA GLU A 238 -24.30 -11.93 -7.62
C GLU A 238 -23.44 -11.24 -8.68
N GLY A 239 -22.70 -12.03 -9.46
CA GLY A 239 -21.83 -11.54 -10.52
C GLY A 239 -21.78 -12.48 -11.71
N TRP A 240 -21.08 -12.06 -12.76
CA TRP A 240 -20.86 -12.88 -13.95
C TRP A 240 -19.58 -13.69 -13.78
N TYR A 241 -19.70 -14.99 -13.78
CA TYR A 241 -18.63 -15.93 -13.49
C TYR A 241 -18.17 -16.64 -14.76
N ASP A 242 -16.87 -16.66 -14.97
CA ASP A 242 -16.22 -17.47 -15.98
C ASP A 242 -15.87 -18.83 -15.37
N GLU A 243 -16.71 -19.84 -15.62
CA GLU A 243 -16.48 -21.22 -15.12
C GLU A 243 -15.16 -21.81 -15.63
N GLY A 244 -14.66 -21.36 -16.78
CA GLY A 244 -13.41 -21.87 -17.35
C GLY A 244 -12.16 -21.25 -16.73
N GLN A 245 -12.28 -20.09 -16.07
CA GLN A 245 -11.17 -19.36 -15.44
C GLN A 245 -11.33 -19.20 -13.93
N GLU A 246 -12.49 -19.62 -13.40
CA GLU A 246 -12.92 -19.45 -12.02
C GLU A 246 -12.87 -17.98 -11.55
N GLU A 247 -13.26 -17.06 -12.43
CA GLU A 247 -13.18 -15.61 -12.19
C GLU A 247 -14.55 -14.93 -12.21
N TYR A 248 -14.79 -14.03 -11.25
CA TYR A 248 -15.96 -13.17 -11.25
C TYR A 248 -15.68 -11.83 -11.92
N HIS A 249 -16.61 -11.41 -12.77
CA HIS A 249 -16.68 -10.11 -13.39
C HIS A 249 -17.88 -9.33 -12.85
N THR A 250 -17.65 -8.04 -12.56
CA THR A 250 -18.76 -7.10 -12.29
C THR A 250 -19.64 -6.96 -13.52
N GLU A 251 -20.88 -6.50 -13.35
CA GLU A 251 -21.79 -6.22 -14.48
C GLU A 251 -21.12 -5.33 -15.55
N THR A 252 -20.41 -4.28 -15.12
CA THR A 252 -19.67 -3.39 -16.03
C THR A 252 -18.60 -4.16 -16.81
N LYS A 253 -17.84 -5.01 -16.14
CA LYS A 253 -16.76 -5.78 -16.80
C LYS A 253 -17.32 -6.86 -17.72
N ALA A 254 -18.41 -7.51 -17.31
CA ALA A 254 -19.10 -8.50 -18.14
C ALA A 254 -19.63 -7.85 -19.43
N LYS A 255 -20.20 -6.64 -19.35
CA LYS A 255 -20.62 -5.87 -20.53
C LYS A 255 -19.47 -5.56 -21.49
N GLU A 256 -18.30 -5.16 -20.96
CA GLU A 256 -17.10 -4.94 -21.79
C GLU A 256 -16.64 -6.20 -22.52
N LEU A 257 -16.89 -7.36 -21.92
CA LEU A 257 -16.54 -8.67 -22.45
C LEU A 257 -17.68 -9.31 -23.28
N ASP A 258 -18.76 -8.58 -23.57
CA ASP A 258 -19.98 -9.11 -24.19
C ASP A 258 -20.48 -10.40 -23.52
N TYR A 259 -20.40 -10.42 -22.19
CA TYR A 259 -20.74 -11.55 -21.33
C TYR A 259 -20.04 -12.85 -21.73
N ARG A 260 -18.78 -12.77 -22.21
CA ARG A 260 -17.98 -13.94 -22.61
C ARG A 260 -16.58 -13.91 -22.01
N SER A 261 -16.05 -15.09 -21.71
CA SER A 261 -14.66 -15.28 -21.31
C SER A 261 -13.70 -14.69 -22.34
N ALA A 262 -12.80 -13.81 -21.91
CA ALA A 262 -11.73 -13.29 -22.77
C ALA A 262 -10.74 -14.39 -23.22
N VAL A 263 -10.68 -15.49 -22.46
CA VAL A 263 -9.75 -16.60 -22.69
C VAL A 263 -10.40 -17.70 -23.53
N SER A 264 -11.59 -18.16 -23.13
CA SER A 264 -12.24 -19.32 -23.74
C SER A 264 -13.34 -18.96 -24.74
N GLY A 265 -13.83 -17.72 -24.75
CA GLY A 265 -14.97 -17.26 -25.55
C GLY A 265 -16.33 -17.81 -25.10
N ARG A 266 -16.36 -18.64 -24.05
CA ARG A 266 -17.60 -19.20 -23.49
C ARG A 266 -18.44 -18.12 -22.80
N PRO A 267 -19.77 -18.22 -22.80
CA PRO A 267 -20.63 -17.31 -22.04
C PRO A 267 -20.29 -17.33 -20.56
N LEU A 268 -20.25 -16.16 -19.94
CA LEU A 268 -20.22 -16.02 -18.49
C LEU A 268 -21.59 -16.44 -17.93
N VAL A 269 -21.59 -17.10 -16.78
CA VAL A 269 -22.82 -17.50 -16.09
C VAL A 269 -23.07 -16.58 -14.91
N ARG A 270 -24.32 -16.33 -14.53
CA ARG A 270 -24.56 -15.68 -13.24
C ARG A 270 -24.29 -16.67 -12.13
N ALA A 271 -23.40 -16.31 -11.22
CA ALA A 271 -23.13 -17.08 -10.02
C ALA A 271 -23.27 -16.20 -8.78
N LYS A 272 -23.72 -16.84 -7.70
CA LYS A 272 -23.85 -16.24 -6.38
C LYS A 272 -22.76 -16.80 -5.49
N GLU A 273 -21.97 -15.93 -4.89
CA GLU A 273 -21.03 -16.31 -3.84
C GLU A 273 -21.49 -15.67 -2.53
N GLN A 274 -21.70 -16.50 -1.52
CA GLN A 274 -21.91 -16.01 -0.17
C GLN A 274 -20.54 -15.69 0.44
N ASN A 275 -20.40 -14.49 0.98
CA ASN A 275 -19.19 -14.03 1.63
C ASN A 275 -19.59 -13.21 2.85
N TYR A 276 -18.78 -13.25 3.90
CA TYR A 276 -18.83 -12.24 4.95
C TYR A 276 -18.28 -10.91 4.44
N TYR A 277 -19.02 -9.84 4.72
CA TYR A 277 -18.70 -8.46 4.37
C TYR A 277 -18.40 -7.64 5.61
N PHE A 278 -17.38 -6.80 5.52
CA PHE A 278 -17.16 -5.73 6.47
C PHE A 278 -17.92 -4.48 6.02
N ARG A 279 -18.64 -3.85 6.96
CA ARG A 279 -19.46 -2.65 6.77
C ARG A 279 -18.64 -1.38 6.55
N LEU A 280 -17.74 -1.39 5.57
CA LEU A 280 -16.85 -0.28 5.26
C LEU A 280 -17.63 1.02 4.94
N SER A 281 -18.81 0.92 4.33
CA SER A 281 -19.68 2.06 4.02
C SER A 281 -20.05 2.87 5.27
N ALA A 282 -20.22 2.20 6.43
CA ALA A 282 -20.52 2.86 7.71
C ALA A 282 -19.38 3.78 8.20
N PHE A 283 -18.15 3.58 7.69
CA PHE A 283 -16.97 4.34 8.07
C PHE A 283 -16.66 5.53 7.17
N GLN A 284 -17.53 5.86 6.20
CA GLN A 284 -17.36 7.05 5.34
C GLN A 284 -17.11 8.33 6.14
N LYS A 285 -18.09 8.74 6.98
CA LYS A 285 -18.00 9.98 7.76
C LYS A 285 -16.88 9.95 8.81
N PRO A 286 -16.68 8.86 9.57
CA PRO A 286 -15.52 8.74 10.46
C PRO A 286 -14.18 8.94 9.76
N LEU A 287 -13.97 8.32 8.58
CA LEU A 287 -12.73 8.47 7.82
C LEU A 287 -12.57 9.87 7.26
N GLU A 288 -13.61 10.47 6.68
CA GLU A 288 -13.57 11.86 6.20
C GLU A 288 -13.15 12.83 7.31
N ARG A 289 -13.72 12.68 8.52
CA ARG A 289 -13.35 13.47 9.69
C ARG A 289 -11.89 13.24 10.06
N PHE A 290 -11.46 11.98 10.13
CA PHE A 290 -10.08 11.63 10.47
C PHE A 290 -9.08 12.26 9.47
N PHE A 291 -9.35 12.20 8.17
CA PHE A 291 -8.49 12.83 7.17
C PHE A 291 -8.45 14.36 7.29
N ALA A 292 -9.55 15.00 7.68
CA ALA A 292 -9.60 16.44 7.89
C ALA A 292 -8.79 16.87 9.14
N GLU A 293 -8.86 16.09 10.22
CA GLU A 293 -8.13 16.33 11.47
C GLU A 293 -6.65 15.94 11.38
N HIS A 294 -6.31 14.98 10.52
CA HIS A 294 -4.96 14.45 10.33
C HIS A 294 -4.48 14.57 8.88
N PRO A 295 -4.28 15.79 8.34
CA PRO A 295 -3.95 16.01 6.93
C PRO A 295 -2.62 15.39 6.50
N SER A 296 -1.77 15.02 7.46
CA SER A 296 -0.47 14.38 7.22
C SER A 296 -0.46 12.86 7.38
N PHE A 297 -1.62 12.23 7.60
CA PHE A 297 -1.74 10.79 7.78
C PHE A 297 -1.25 10.00 6.56
N VAL A 298 -1.49 10.47 5.34
CA VAL A 298 -0.96 9.84 4.12
C VAL A 298 0.13 10.71 3.52
N ARG A 299 1.29 10.11 3.23
CA ARG A 299 2.39 10.82 2.57
C ARG A 299 2.94 10.05 1.35
N PRO A 300 3.44 10.76 0.32
CA PRO A 300 3.43 12.21 0.12
C PRO A 300 2.04 12.76 -0.25
N GLN A 301 1.88 14.10 -0.29
CA GLN A 301 0.60 14.78 -0.56
C GLN A 301 -0.13 14.28 -1.82
N ALA A 302 0.62 13.92 -2.88
CA ALA A 302 0.02 13.37 -4.09
C ALA A 302 -0.78 12.07 -3.82
N ARG A 303 -0.27 11.20 -2.93
CA ARG A 303 -0.95 9.97 -2.51
C ARG A 303 -2.17 10.26 -1.63
N ALA A 304 -2.08 11.25 -0.75
CA ALA A 304 -3.23 11.70 0.04
C ALA A 304 -4.37 12.19 -0.88
N ASN A 305 -4.04 12.94 -1.93
CA ASN A 305 -5.04 13.43 -2.89
C ASN A 305 -5.72 12.29 -3.66
N GLU A 306 -4.99 11.22 -4.01
CA GLU A 306 -5.56 10.03 -4.65
C GLU A 306 -6.55 9.31 -3.72
N VAL A 307 -6.16 9.09 -2.46
CA VAL A 307 -7.03 8.45 -1.46
C VAL A 307 -8.28 9.30 -1.22
N LEU A 308 -8.12 10.61 -1.02
CA LEU A 308 -9.25 11.53 -0.81
C LEU A 308 -10.14 11.63 -2.04
N GLY A 309 -9.57 11.58 -3.25
CA GLY A 309 -10.33 11.57 -4.50
C GLY A 309 -11.25 10.36 -4.57
N ARG A 310 -10.70 9.16 -4.34
CA ARG A 310 -11.48 7.92 -4.32
C ARG A 310 -12.47 7.85 -3.14
N LEU A 311 -12.11 8.38 -1.97
CA LEU A 311 -13.00 8.40 -0.80
C LEU A 311 -14.28 9.20 -1.07
N ARG A 312 -14.21 10.27 -1.88
CA ARG A 312 -15.38 11.10 -2.26
C ARG A 312 -16.40 10.35 -3.13
N GLU A 313 -16.01 9.25 -3.77
CA GLU A 313 -16.91 8.43 -4.59
C GLU A 313 -17.89 7.62 -3.71
N GLY A 314 -17.62 7.52 -2.41
CA GLY A 314 -18.42 6.76 -1.45
C GLY A 314 -17.90 5.33 -1.25
N LEU A 315 -17.79 4.94 0.01
CA LEU A 315 -17.34 3.60 0.40
C LEU A 315 -18.45 2.57 0.23
N GLN A 316 -18.07 1.41 -0.31
CA GLN A 316 -18.91 0.21 -0.42
C GLN A 316 -18.40 -0.85 0.56
N ASP A 317 -19.30 -1.70 1.04
CA ASP A 317 -18.95 -2.82 1.91
C ASP A 317 -18.05 -3.81 1.15
N VAL A 318 -17.07 -4.39 1.85
CA VAL A 318 -16.01 -5.20 1.22
C VAL A 318 -16.05 -6.64 1.72
N PRO A 319 -15.89 -7.64 0.84
CA PRO A 319 -15.88 -9.04 1.25
C PRO A 319 -14.57 -9.35 1.99
N ILE A 320 -14.70 -9.87 3.20
CA ILE A 320 -13.59 -10.25 4.09
C ILE A 320 -13.36 -11.76 4.18
N THR A 321 -14.12 -12.54 3.43
CA THR A 321 -13.93 -13.99 3.28
C THR A 321 -13.93 -14.40 1.82
N ARG A 322 -13.50 -15.64 1.55
CA ARG A 322 -13.59 -16.34 0.27
C ARG A 322 -13.96 -17.80 0.53
N THR A 323 -14.60 -18.43 -0.45
CA THR A 323 -15.00 -19.86 -0.36
C THR A 323 -14.28 -20.76 -1.38
N ASN A 324 -13.57 -20.17 -2.34
CA ASN A 324 -13.02 -20.85 -3.50
C ASN A 324 -11.60 -21.43 -3.33
N PHE A 325 -10.95 -21.24 -2.17
CA PHE A 325 -9.66 -21.84 -1.86
C PHE A 325 -9.55 -22.17 -0.37
N LYS A 326 -8.60 -23.05 -0.02
CA LYS A 326 -8.42 -23.53 1.38
C LYS A 326 -7.19 -22.96 2.06
N TRP A 327 -6.22 -22.46 1.31
CA TRP A 327 -4.97 -21.93 1.87
C TRP A 327 -5.14 -20.55 2.50
N GLY A 328 -5.51 -20.53 3.78
CA GLY A 328 -5.61 -19.33 4.61
C GLY A 328 -6.25 -19.60 5.97
N ILE A 329 -6.50 -18.53 6.73
CA ILE A 329 -7.06 -18.62 8.09
C ILE A 329 -8.57 -18.87 8.01
N SER A 330 -9.05 -19.94 8.63
CA SER A 330 -10.49 -20.23 8.70
C SER A 330 -11.26 -19.14 9.45
N PHE A 331 -12.44 -18.80 8.96
CA PHE A 331 -13.33 -17.84 9.60
C PHE A 331 -13.93 -18.42 10.89
N PRO A 332 -14.02 -17.65 11.98
CA PRO A 332 -14.51 -18.16 13.25
C PRO A 332 -15.97 -18.60 13.16
N GLY A 333 -16.24 -19.86 13.50
CA GLY A 333 -17.58 -20.46 13.46
C GLY A 333 -18.05 -20.94 12.08
N HIS A 334 -17.32 -20.63 11.00
CA HIS A 334 -17.69 -20.92 9.61
C HIS A 334 -16.46 -21.41 8.81
N PRO A 335 -16.00 -22.66 9.04
CA PRO A 335 -14.74 -23.17 8.48
C PRO A 335 -14.72 -23.30 6.95
N GLU A 336 -15.90 -23.27 6.31
CA GLU A 336 -16.06 -23.20 4.85
C GLU A 336 -15.60 -21.86 4.25
N HIS A 337 -15.49 -20.82 5.08
CA HIS A 337 -14.95 -19.52 4.71
C HIS A 337 -13.49 -19.37 5.15
N VAL A 338 -12.66 -18.88 4.24
CA VAL A 338 -11.29 -18.45 4.53
C VAL A 338 -11.25 -16.93 4.59
N ILE A 339 -10.60 -16.37 5.61
CA ILE A 339 -10.42 -14.93 5.77
C ILE A 339 -9.61 -14.39 4.58
N TYR A 340 -10.11 -13.32 3.98
CA TYR A 340 -9.49 -12.71 2.82
C TYR A 340 -8.10 -12.18 3.18
N VAL A 341 -7.11 -12.49 2.34
CA VAL A 341 -5.69 -12.25 2.60
C VAL A 341 -5.35 -10.84 3.05
N TRP A 342 -6.02 -9.79 2.55
CA TRP A 342 -5.73 -8.42 3.00
C TRP A 342 -6.16 -8.15 4.43
N ILE A 343 -7.20 -8.82 4.92
CA ILE A 343 -7.70 -8.64 6.29
C ILE A 343 -6.76 -9.33 7.27
N ASP A 344 -6.45 -10.59 6.99
CA ASP A 344 -5.38 -11.36 7.63
C ASP A 344 -4.06 -10.56 7.67
N ALA A 345 -3.55 -10.19 6.50
CA ALA A 345 -2.29 -9.47 6.37
C ALA A 345 -2.28 -8.16 7.16
N LEU A 346 -3.35 -7.36 7.16
CA LEU A 346 -3.35 -6.08 7.90
C LEU A 346 -3.22 -6.27 9.42
N PHE A 347 -3.75 -7.36 9.97
CA PHE A 347 -3.64 -7.65 11.41
C PHE A 347 -2.24 -8.07 11.85
N ASN A 348 -1.27 -8.27 10.94
CA ASN A 348 0.11 -8.56 11.30
C ASN A 348 0.70 -7.47 12.23
N TYR A 349 0.33 -6.21 11.98
CA TYR A 349 0.87 -5.04 12.68
C TYR A 349 0.54 -5.02 14.17
N VAL A 350 -0.64 -5.51 14.52
CA VAL A 350 -1.11 -5.63 15.91
C VAL A 350 -0.74 -6.99 16.51
N THR A 351 -0.71 -8.04 15.69
CA THR A 351 -0.24 -9.38 16.08
C THR A 351 1.19 -9.34 16.64
N ALA A 352 2.12 -8.66 15.97
CA ALA A 352 3.52 -8.60 16.38
C ALA A 352 3.73 -7.89 17.74
N LEU A 353 2.73 -7.14 18.20
CA LEU A 353 2.72 -6.48 19.50
C LEU A 353 1.92 -7.25 20.56
N GLY A 354 1.27 -8.36 20.20
CA GLY A 354 0.42 -9.14 21.11
C GLY A 354 -0.97 -8.54 21.34
N ILE A 355 -1.41 -7.60 20.50
CA ILE A 355 -2.72 -6.96 20.64
C ILE A 355 -3.79 -7.89 20.05
N GLY A 356 -4.86 -8.15 20.81
CA GLY A 356 -6.03 -8.93 20.36
C GLY A 356 -6.33 -10.21 21.14
N GLU A 357 -5.59 -10.54 22.20
CA GLU A 357 -5.91 -11.66 23.10
C GLU A 357 -6.86 -11.24 24.24
N GLY A 358 -7.85 -12.10 24.54
CA GLY A 358 -8.36 -12.33 25.90
C GLY A 358 -9.32 -11.33 26.57
N ASP A 359 -9.15 -10.01 26.45
CA ASP A 359 -9.96 -9.04 27.24
C ASP A 359 -10.93 -8.20 26.37
N PRO A 360 -12.25 -8.26 26.65
CA PRO A 360 -13.27 -7.35 26.13
C PRO A 360 -13.04 -5.85 26.37
N ARG A 361 -12.07 -5.44 27.20
CA ARG A 361 -11.86 -4.04 27.65
C ARG A 361 -10.63 -3.33 27.07
N GLY A 362 -9.94 -3.94 26.11
CA GLY A 362 -8.87 -3.28 25.35
C GLY A 362 -7.46 -3.70 25.73
N VAL A 363 -6.60 -3.76 24.69
CA VAL A 363 -5.13 -3.83 24.71
C VAL A 363 -4.51 -4.43 25.99
N GLU A 364 -4.47 -5.76 26.12
CA GLU A 364 -3.80 -6.42 27.27
C GLU A 364 -2.28 -6.64 27.09
N HIS A 365 -1.61 -6.49 28.25
CA HIS A 365 -0.47 -7.23 28.85
C HIS A 365 0.75 -7.71 28.05
N SER A 366 0.93 -7.30 26.81
CA SER A 366 2.26 -7.36 26.20
C SER A 366 3.02 -6.07 26.52
N ASP A 367 4.24 -6.18 27.06
CA ASP A 367 5.17 -5.05 27.15
C ASP A 367 5.36 -4.36 25.78
N LEU A 368 5.08 -5.08 24.68
CA LEU A 368 5.15 -4.55 23.32
C LEU A 368 3.93 -3.71 22.93
N ALA A 369 2.79 -3.81 23.63
CA ALA A 369 1.60 -3.04 23.31
C ALA A 369 1.84 -1.51 23.41
N ARG A 370 2.80 -1.08 24.24
CA ARG A 370 3.24 0.32 24.37
C ARG A 370 3.80 0.93 23.09
N PHE A 371 4.17 0.10 22.10
CA PHE A 371 4.63 0.53 20.79
C PHE A 371 3.47 0.92 19.85
N TRP A 372 2.23 0.56 20.17
CA TRP A 372 1.05 0.94 19.41
C TRP A 372 0.56 2.35 19.83
N PRO A 373 0.14 3.21 18.89
CA PRO A 373 0.08 2.99 17.44
C PRO A 373 1.41 3.20 16.71
N ALA A 374 1.53 2.58 15.53
CA ALA A 374 2.68 2.77 14.65
C ALA A 374 2.89 4.24 14.26
N GLN A 375 4.15 4.71 14.26
CA GLN A 375 4.48 6.03 13.72
C GLN A 375 4.40 6.02 12.19
N TYR A 376 4.88 4.95 11.57
CA TYR A 376 4.92 4.81 10.11
C TYR A 376 4.62 3.38 9.69
N HIS A 377 3.67 3.23 8.77
CA HIS A 377 3.57 2.05 7.90
C HIS A 377 4.15 2.42 6.53
N ILE A 378 5.40 2.04 6.27
CA ILE A 378 6.04 2.33 4.97
C ILE A 378 5.57 1.29 3.96
N LEU A 379 5.10 1.71 2.79
CA LEU A 379 4.54 0.81 1.78
C LEU A 379 4.74 1.26 0.33
N GLY A 380 4.46 0.34 -0.60
CA GLY A 380 4.35 0.64 -2.04
C GLY A 380 2.98 1.25 -2.37
N LYS A 381 2.91 2.13 -3.37
CA LYS A 381 1.67 2.86 -3.73
C LYS A 381 0.50 1.93 -4.07
N GLU A 382 0.79 0.72 -4.52
CA GLU A 382 -0.16 -0.28 -5.01
C GLU A 382 -1.10 -0.77 -3.90
N ILE A 383 -0.65 -0.73 -2.64
CA ILE A 383 -1.40 -1.23 -1.48
C ILE A 383 -1.92 -0.10 -0.57
N LEU A 384 -1.85 1.13 -1.05
CA LEU A 384 -2.20 2.33 -0.29
C LEU A 384 -3.66 2.32 0.20
N TRP A 385 -4.60 1.90 -0.64
CA TRP A 385 -6.02 1.88 -0.27
C TRP A 385 -6.31 0.97 0.94
N PHE A 386 -5.63 -0.18 1.00
CA PHE A 386 -5.78 -1.10 2.12
C PHE A 386 -5.30 -0.47 3.43
N HIS A 387 -4.21 0.30 3.40
CA HIS A 387 -3.59 0.87 4.59
C HIS A 387 -4.14 2.24 4.99
N ALA A 388 -4.66 3.01 4.04
CA ALA A 388 -5.19 4.36 4.27
C ALA A 388 -6.71 4.39 4.52
N VAL A 389 -7.44 3.34 4.11
CA VAL A 389 -8.91 3.30 4.23
C VAL A 389 -9.39 2.04 4.97
N ILE A 390 -9.09 0.86 4.43
CA ILE A 390 -9.61 -0.39 5.02
C ILE A 390 -9.04 -0.61 6.41
N TRP A 391 -7.73 -0.44 6.59
CA TRP A 391 -7.06 -0.62 7.87
C TRP A 391 -7.55 0.35 8.96
N PRO A 392 -7.60 1.67 8.73
CA PRO A 392 -8.20 2.58 9.70
C PRO A 392 -9.66 2.26 10.02
N ALA A 393 -10.46 1.84 9.05
CA ALA A 393 -11.84 1.43 9.32
C ALA A 393 -11.93 0.17 10.20
N LEU A 394 -11.10 -0.85 9.96
CA LEU A 394 -11.01 -2.04 10.81
C LEU A 394 -10.58 -1.66 12.24
N LEU A 395 -9.60 -0.78 12.39
CA LEU A 395 -9.15 -0.28 13.68
C LEU A 395 -10.23 0.53 14.41
N MET A 396 -10.95 1.41 13.70
CA MET A 396 -12.09 2.15 14.26
C MET A 396 -13.20 1.21 14.75
N ALA A 397 -13.51 0.17 13.96
CA ALA A 397 -14.49 -0.87 14.31
C ALA A 397 -14.07 -1.70 15.54
N LEU A 398 -12.76 -1.82 15.79
CA LEU A 398 -12.19 -2.51 16.95
C LEU A 398 -11.88 -1.57 18.12
N GLU A 399 -12.21 -0.28 17.98
CA GLU A 399 -11.91 0.78 18.94
C GLU A 399 -10.41 0.88 19.29
N LEU A 400 -9.55 0.64 18.29
CA LEU A 400 -8.10 0.70 18.43
C LEU A 400 -7.53 2.05 17.93
N PRO A 401 -6.46 2.57 18.56
CA PRO A 401 -5.76 3.76 18.07
C PRO A 401 -5.25 3.58 16.64
N LEU A 402 -5.32 4.64 15.85
CA LEU A 402 -4.90 4.66 14.45
C LEU A 402 -3.39 4.93 14.30
N PRO A 403 -2.73 4.38 13.26
CA PRO A 403 -1.35 4.72 12.95
C PRO A 403 -1.21 6.22 12.67
N GLN A 404 -0.02 6.77 12.97
CA GLN A 404 0.22 8.21 12.80
C GLN A 404 0.41 8.60 11.33
N CYS A 405 1.02 7.71 10.54
CA CYS A 405 1.30 7.97 9.14
C CYS A 405 1.42 6.67 8.34
N VAL A 406 0.98 6.73 7.08
CA VAL A 406 1.12 5.73 6.03
C VAL A 406 1.86 6.35 4.85
#